data_AF-A0A3C0XJJ4-F1
#
_entry.id   AF-A0A3C0XJJ4-F1
#
_cell.length_a   1.000
_cell.length_b   1.000
_cell.length_c   1.000
_cell.angle_alpha   90.00
_cell.angle_beta   90.00
_cell.angle_gamma   90.00
#
_symmetry.space_group_name_H-M   'P 1'
#
loop_
_entity.id
_entity.type
_entity.pdbx_description
1 polymer ?
#
loop_
_entity_poly.entity_id
_entity_poly.type
_entity_poly.pdbx_seq_one_letter_code
_entity_poly.pdbx_strand_id
1 'polypeptide(L)'
;MRTALITLAAVLALGLGASTGSTRRQIVDGKGPGFRYTLVGRIGGPETIENANGVAVDQLCGDVYISDKGRGVVDRFDLNGKFLNVIGHPGRDRGGIGSPYGLFFTPANIPPVNPEGAPPVCKGVSTLVKHIWVADQAAGRISIFEPDGTWEGGWCSSPAALQPDGCTVRRGSGSTGGFPAGPTDVWVAGDTVFAPFGRLIREYDASGNYFVDSAPLNGPTSAAVVGGELWASEVNGKVAQLSLDASSGRLPLVHELGSGQYDGKTPGNFAGVRAVATAPNGTVYVLDSTRVQVFAPSGQYLSTIKLPANFGGPSDVAVRYDGTVYVTGADRPGALVYSPGPLVTLRLKQIGSRRIELSGSVRPGHAGARIELQQVQAGYVTIAKLRLGRSSTFRFVRTVPRPHAGYAFRAFFRDPHPYHANRASRLEQITLK
;
A
#
# COMPACT_ATOMS: atom_id res chain seq x y z
N MET A 1 35.97 14.63 -4.80
CA MET A 1 36.81 14.58 -3.58
C MET A 1 35.89 14.48 -2.36
N ARG A 2 35.78 13.28 -1.76
CA ARG A 2 35.20 13.09 -0.42
C ARG A 2 36.12 12.13 0.32
N THR A 3 36.73 12.64 1.38
CA THR A 3 37.74 11.98 2.20
C THR A 3 37.07 11.02 3.19
N ALA A 4 37.64 9.83 3.31
CA ALA A 4 37.27 8.80 4.26
C ALA A 4 37.80 9.11 5.67
N LEU A 5 37.08 8.66 6.69
CA LEU A 5 37.66 8.28 7.97
C LEU A 5 36.85 7.11 8.54
N ILE A 6 37.45 5.92 8.40
CA ILE A 6 37.05 4.67 9.04
C ILE A 6 37.97 4.51 10.23
N THR A 7 37.43 4.46 11.45
CA THR A 7 38.15 3.97 12.63
C THR A 7 37.81 2.50 12.86
N LEU A 8 38.85 1.69 12.77
CA LEU A 8 38.87 0.25 13.00
C LEU A 8 38.97 -0.02 14.50
N ALA A 9 38.10 -0.87 15.05
CA ALA A 9 38.33 -1.51 16.35
C ALA A 9 38.09 -3.01 16.20
N ALA A 10 39.19 -3.76 16.18
CA ALA A 10 39.21 -5.21 16.21
C ALA A 10 38.96 -5.70 17.65
N VAL A 11 38.07 -6.66 17.82
CA VAL A 11 38.02 -7.50 19.03
C VAL A 11 38.15 -8.96 18.59
N LEU A 12 39.25 -9.55 19.04
CA LEU A 12 39.59 -10.96 18.91
C LEU A 12 38.75 -11.78 19.90
N ALA A 13 38.08 -12.83 19.45
CA ALA A 13 37.66 -13.92 20.32
C ALA A 13 37.72 -15.26 19.55
N LEU A 14 38.71 -16.07 19.88
CA LEU A 14 38.82 -17.48 19.49
C LEU A 14 38.05 -18.33 20.50
N GLY A 15 37.15 -19.19 20.02
CA GLY A 15 36.47 -20.21 20.79
C GLY A 15 35.91 -21.29 19.86
N LEU A 16 36.63 -22.39 19.73
CA LEU A 16 36.23 -23.61 19.02
C LEU A 16 35.16 -24.36 19.83
N GLY A 17 34.12 -24.88 19.17
CA GLY A 17 33.27 -25.91 19.78
C GLY A 17 31.89 -26.11 19.16
N ALA A 18 31.80 -27.19 18.37
CA ALA A 18 30.62 -28.03 18.12
C ALA A 18 29.45 -27.49 17.28
N SER A 19 29.22 -28.23 16.19
CA SER A 19 28.03 -28.22 15.33
C SER A 19 26.73 -28.27 16.13
N THR A 20 25.85 -27.30 15.89
CA THR A 20 24.41 -27.53 15.97
C THR A 20 23.79 -26.96 14.71
N GLY A 21 22.95 -27.78 14.09
CA GLY A 21 22.44 -27.53 12.75
C GLY A 21 21.83 -26.15 12.61
N SER A 22 22.07 -25.54 11.44
CA SER A 22 21.20 -24.50 10.91
C SER A 22 19.80 -25.10 10.84
N THR A 23 19.00 -24.88 11.87
CA THR A 23 17.57 -25.06 11.78
C THR A 23 17.10 -23.91 10.91
N ARG A 24 17.10 -24.17 9.60
CA ARG A 24 16.22 -23.53 8.64
C ARG A 24 14.88 -23.45 9.35
N ARG A 25 14.47 -22.24 9.79
CA ARG A 25 13.16 -22.06 10.39
C ARG A 25 12.17 -22.51 9.35
N GLN A 26 11.61 -23.69 9.62
CA GLN A 26 10.51 -24.27 8.88
C GLN A 26 9.47 -23.17 8.74
N ILE A 27 9.02 -22.93 7.51
CA ILE A 27 7.81 -22.16 7.24
C ILE A 27 6.73 -22.88 8.04
N VAL A 28 6.43 -22.35 9.22
CA VAL A 28 5.24 -22.80 9.95
C VAL A 28 4.10 -22.41 9.03
N ASP A 29 3.29 -23.40 8.65
CA ASP A 29 1.96 -23.21 8.09
C ASP A 29 1.09 -22.49 9.14
N GLY A 30 1.42 -21.23 9.38
CA GLY A 30 0.60 -20.30 10.10
C GLY A 30 -0.50 -19.92 9.14
N LYS A 31 -1.72 -20.34 9.43
CA LYS A 31 -2.86 -19.45 9.18
C LYS A 31 -2.48 -18.17 9.91
N GLY A 32 -1.99 -17.17 9.16
CA GLY A 32 -1.62 -15.87 9.71
C GLY A 32 -2.76 -15.34 10.59
N PRO A 33 -2.53 -14.33 11.45
CA PRO A 33 -3.63 -13.68 12.15
C PRO A 33 -4.73 -13.40 11.11
N GLY A 34 -5.90 -14.01 11.29
CA GLY A 34 -6.94 -14.14 10.26
C GLY A 34 -7.56 -12.81 9.91
N PHE A 35 -6.81 -11.91 9.29
CA PHE A 35 -7.27 -10.67 8.72
C PHE A 35 -8.04 -11.04 7.46
N ARG A 36 -9.36 -11.17 7.62
CA ARG A 36 -10.27 -11.36 6.49
C ARG A 36 -10.51 -9.99 5.88
N TYR A 37 -9.97 -9.79 4.69
CA TYR A 37 -10.40 -8.71 3.83
C TYR A 37 -11.82 -9.01 3.36
N THR A 38 -12.70 -8.04 3.53
CA THR A 38 -14.09 -8.13 3.05
C THR A 38 -14.27 -7.10 1.95
N LEU A 39 -14.97 -7.49 0.88
CA LEU A 39 -15.44 -6.54 -0.12
C LEU A 39 -16.48 -5.64 0.57
N VAL A 40 -16.15 -4.36 0.69
CA VAL A 40 -16.96 -3.36 1.42
C VAL A 40 -17.64 -2.36 0.49
N GLY A 41 -17.27 -2.34 -0.79
CA GLY A 41 -17.91 -1.50 -1.76
C GLY A 41 -17.10 -1.31 -3.01
N ARG A 42 -17.40 -0.22 -3.71
CA ARG A 42 -16.80 0.19 -4.96
C ARG A 42 -16.72 1.72 -5.02
N ILE A 43 -15.65 2.23 -5.61
CA ILE A 43 -15.49 3.66 -5.95
C ILE A 43 -15.52 3.80 -7.47
N GLY A 44 -16.29 4.76 -7.96
CA GLY A 44 -16.58 4.95 -9.38
C GLY A 44 -17.54 3.89 -9.94
N GLY A 45 -18.16 4.21 -11.08
CA GLY A 45 -19.27 3.45 -11.68
C GLY A 45 -19.13 3.30 -13.19
N PRO A 46 -19.87 2.37 -13.85
CA PRO A 46 -19.95 2.35 -15.32
C PRO A 46 -20.52 3.66 -15.89
N GLU A 47 -21.30 4.37 -15.07
CA GLU A 47 -21.84 5.71 -15.37
C GLU A 47 -20.75 6.79 -15.50
N THR A 48 -19.57 6.56 -14.93
CA THR A 48 -18.50 7.58 -14.82
C THR A 48 -17.15 7.11 -15.33
N ILE A 49 -16.89 5.80 -15.39
CA ILE A 49 -15.58 5.22 -15.75
C ILE A 49 -15.76 4.20 -16.86
N GLU A 50 -14.97 4.33 -17.93
CA GLU A 50 -14.94 3.39 -19.05
C GLU A 50 -13.91 2.27 -18.82
N ASN A 51 -12.70 2.61 -18.39
CA ASN A 51 -11.61 1.63 -18.19
C ASN A 51 -10.70 2.04 -17.02
N ALA A 52 -10.92 1.45 -15.84
CA ALA A 52 -10.13 1.75 -14.64
C ALA A 52 -8.77 1.04 -14.67
N ASN A 53 -7.76 1.68 -15.25
CA ASN A 53 -6.49 1.02 -15.53
C ASN A 53 -5.50 1.13 -14.36
N GLY A 54 -5.55 2.23 -13.59
CA GLY A 54 -4.69 2.47 -12.43
C GLY A 54 -5.46 3.09 -11.27
N VAL A 55 -4.94 2.97 -10.05
CA VAL A 55 -5.51 3.60 -8.85
C VAL A 55 -4.44 4.16 -7.93
N ALA A 56 -4.68 5.36 -7.37
CA ALA A 56 -3.88 5.93 -6.29
C ALA A 56 -4.78 6.50 -5.19
N VAL A 57 -4.20 6.69 -4.00
CA VAL A 57 -4.92 7.21 -2.83
C VAL A 57 -4.11 8.31 -2.18
N ASP A 58 -4.73 9.46 -1.92
CA ASP A 58 -4.16 10.49 -1.05
C ASP A 58 -4.13 9.93 0.38
N GLN A 59 -2.93 9.61 0.88
CA GLN A 59 -2.77 9.02 2.21
C GLN A 59 -3.19 9.96 3.35
N LEU A 60 -3.32 11.27 3.11
CA LEU A 60 -3.89 12.23 4.06
C LEU A 60 -5.40 12.27 4.01
N CYS A 61 -5.94 12.61 2.83
CA CYS A 61 -7.35 12.95 2.67
C CYS A 61 -8.22 11.72 2.46
N GLY A 62 -7.64 10.63 1.97
CA GLY A 62 -8.37 9.44 1.56
C GLY A 62 -9.07 9.58 0.21
N ASP A 63 -8.80 10.65 -0.54
CA ASP A 63 -9.29 10.79 -1.92
C ASP A 63 -8.67 9.71 -2.79
N VAL A 64 -9.47 9.18 -3.70
CA VAL A 64 -9.11 8.07 -4.59
C VAL A 64 -9.09 8.57 -6.02
N TYR A 65 -7.99 8.31 -6.70
CA TYR A 65 -7.74 8.72 -8.07
C TYR A 65 -7.72 7.48 -8.94
N ILE A 66 -8.47 7.51 -10.04
CA ILE A 66 -8.57 6.38 -10.97
C ILE A 66 -8.18 6.85 -12.35
N SER A 67 -7.15 6.23 -12.93
CA SER A 67 -6.82 6.38 -14.35
C SER A 67 -7.92 5.77 -15.20
N ASP A 68 -8.72 6.61 -15.86
CA ASP A 68 -9.68 6.15 -16.85
C ASP A 68 -9.05 6.16 -18.24
N LYS A 69 -8.59 4.99 -18.66
CA LYS A 69 -7.92 4.82 -19.95
C LYS A 69 -8.86 5.02 -21.13
N GLY A 70 -10.14 4.70 -21.00
CA GLY A 70 -11.11 4.82 -22.09
C GLY A 70 -11.38 6.27 -22.43
N ARG A 71 -11.52 7.10 -21.39
CA ARG A 71 -11.76 8.54 -21.54
C ARG A 71 -10.50 9.40 -21.60
N GLY A 72 -9.32 8.84 -21.33
CA GLY A 72 -8.07 9.60 -21.34
C GLY A 72 -8.05 10.69 -20.26
N VAL A 73 -8.46 10.34 -19.03
CA VAL A 73 -8.51 11.27 -17.88
C VAL A 73 -8.17 10.54 -16.58
N VAL A 74 -8.01 11.30 -15.49
CA VAL A 74 -8.00 10.76 -14.13
C VAL A 74 -9.23 11.28 -13.39
N ASP A 75 -10.08 10.38 -12.89
CA ASP A 75 -11.20 10.75 -12.03
C ASP A 75 -10.78 10.77 -10.57
N ARG A 76 -11.22 11.80 -9.84
CA ARG A 76 -11.04 11.90 -8.39
C ARG A 76 -12.36 11.69 -7.67
N PHE A 77 -12.31 10.88 -6.63
CA PHE A 77 -13.42 10.61 -5.72
C PHE A 77 -13.00 10.88 -4.27
N ASP A 78 -13.96 11.23 -3.42
CA ASP A 78 -13.73 11.17 -1.99
C ASP A 78 -13.72 9.72 -1.49
N LEU A 79 -13.37 9.52 -0.22
CA LEU A 79 -13.32 8.20 0.40
C LEU A 79 -14.66 7.44 0.36
N ASN A 80 -15.78 8.16 0.24
CA ASN A 80 -17.12 7.56 0.16
C ASN A 80 -17.55 7.29 -1.28
N GLY A 81 -16.65 7.42 -2.25
CA GLY A 81 -16.95 7.21 -3.66
C GLY A 81 -17.75 8.33 -4.30
N LYS A 82 -17.91 9.49 -3.65
CA LYS A 82 -18.52 10.67 -4.28
C LYS A 82 -17.52 11.23 -5.29
N PHE A 83 -17.97 11.40 -6.52
CA PHE A 83 -17.18 12.07 -7.56
C PHE A 83 -16.89 13.52 -7.17
N LEU A 84 -15.63 13.95 -7.33
CA LEU A 84 -15.17 15.29 -7.00
C LEU A 84 -14.90 16.11 -8.26
N ASN A 85 -13.97 15.67 -9.11
CA ASN A 85 -13.60 16.32 -10.36
C ASN A 85 -12.88 15.35 -11.31
N VAL A 86 -12.77 15.77 -12.58
CA VAL A 86 -11.89 15.17 -13.59
C VAL A 86 -10.57 15.93 -13.61
N ILE A 87 -9.47 15.21 -13.81
CA ILE A 87 -8.12 15.76 -14.01
C ILE A 87 -7.66 15.42 -15.44
N GLY A 88 -7.19 16.47 -16.13
CA GLY A 88 -6.79 16.40 -17.52
C GLY A 88 -7.98 16.25 -18.49
N HIS A 89 -7.65 16.06 -19.76
CA HIS A 89 -8.59 15.80 -20.85
C HIS A 89 -7.97 14.86 -21.88
N PRO A 90 -8.75 14.17 -22.73
CA PRO A 90 -8.15 13.33 -23.76
C PRO A 90 -7.25 14.14 -24.70
N GLY A 91 -6.00 13.70 -24.90
CA GLY A 91 -5.06 14.39 -25.78
C GLY A 91 -3.59 14.21 -25.40
N ARG A 92 -2.68 14.78 -26.20
CA ARG A 92 -1.21 14.78 -25.98
C ARG A 92 -0.62 16.17 -25.81
N ASP A 93 -1.47 17.18 -25.84
CA ASP A 93 -1.18 18.58 -25.58
C ASP A 93 -1.07 18.85 -24.07
N ARG A 94 -0.86 20.12 -23.72
CA ARG A 94 -0.69 20.58 -22.33
C ARG A 94 -1.94 20.29 -21.52
N GLY A 95 -1.80 19.50 -20.44
CA GLY A 95 -2.94 19.07 -19.63
C GLY A 95 -3.72 17.88 -20.21
N GLY A 96 -3.43 17.48 -21.45
CA GLY A 96 -4.01 16.29 -22.05
C GLY A 96 -3.47 15.00 -21.40
N ILE A 97 -4.24 13.93 -21.42
CA ILE A 97 -3.89 12.56 -21.01
C ILE A 97 -4.38 11.62 -22.11
N GLY A 98 -3.51 10.76 -22.65
CA GLY A 98 -3.81 9.94 -23.82
C GLY A 98 -4.27 8.54 -23.45
N SER A 99 -3.44 7.82 -22.70
CA SER A 99 -3.68 6.46 -22.24
C SER A 99 -3.09 6.29 -20.84
N PRO A 100 -3.76 6.80 -19.80
CA PRO A 100 -3.29 6.69 -18.43
C PRO A 100 -3.26 5.22 -17.98
N TYR A 101 -2.14 4.80 -17.40
CA TYR A 101 -1.93 3.48 -16.79
C TYR A 101 -1.78 3.65 -15.27
N GLY A 102 -0.61 3.34 -14.70
CA GLY A 102 -0.34 3.58 -13.29
C GLY A 102 -0.28 5.08 -12.99
N LEU A 103 -0.63 5.42 -11.76
CA LEU A 103 -0.58 6.78 -11.25
C LEU A 103 -0.21 6.75 -9.78
N PHE A 104 0.29 7.88 -9.29
CA PHE A 104 0.72 8.00 -7.92
C PHE A 104 0.42 9.38 -7.35
N PHE A 105 0.06 9.40 -6.07
CA PHE A 105 -0.25 10.63 -5.35
C PHE A 105 0.87 10.95 -4.36
N THR A 106 1.47 12.13 -4.49
CA THR A 106 2.42 12.65 -3.51
C THR A 106 1.77 13.65 -2.56
N PRO A 107 2.28 13.74 -1.32
CA PRO A 107 3.33 12.89 -0.74
C PRO A 107 2.86 11.47 -0.40
N ALA A 108 3.69 10.48 -0.73
CA ALA A 108 3.49 9.05 -0.42
C ALA A 108 3.46 8.77 1.08
N ASN A 109 4.37 9.44 1.78
CA ASN A 109 4.72 9.18 3.16
C ASN A 109 4.39 10.42 3.95
N ILE A 110 3.23 10.37 4.57
CA ILE A 110 3.01 11.21 5.72
C ILE A 110 3.04 10.29 6.93
N PRO A 111 4.01 10.46 7.85
CA PRO A 111 3.92 9.79 9.14
C PRO A 111 2.54 10.13 9.65
N PRO A 112 1.70 9.15 10.05
CA PRO A 112 0.29 9.39 10.30
C PRO A 112 0.17 10.64 11.15
N VAL A 113 -0.27 11.76 10.55
CA VAL A 113 -0.42 13.01 11.29
C VAL A 113 -1.66 12.74 12.11
N ASN A 114 -1.42 12.23 13.31
CA ASN A 114 -2.39 11.65 14.22
C ASN A 114 -2.82 10.19 13.92
N PRO A 115 -2.03 9.16 14.30
CA PRO A 115 -2.45 7.74 14.24
C PRO A 115 -3.63 7.40 15.18
N GLU A 116 -4.13 8.40 15.92
CA GLU A 116 -5.13 8.32 16.96
C GLU A 116 -6.35 9.24 16.72
N GLY A 117 -6.36 10.03 15.63
CA GLY A 117 -7.39 11.03 15.33
C GLY A 117 -8.27 10.70 14.12
N ALA A 118 -9.31 11.50 13.93
CA ALA A 118 -10.10 11.50 12.69
C ALA A 118 -9.17 11.72 11.47
N PRO A 119 -9.57 11.30 10.25
CA PRO A 119 -8.81 11.60 9.05
C PRO A 119 -8.39 13.07 9.07
N PRO A 120 -7.14 13.41 8.71
CA PRO A 120 -6.73 14.80 8.54
C PRO A 120 -7.82 15.52 7.74
N VAL A 121 -8.47 16.52 8.34
CA VAL A 121 -9.38 17.37 7.58
C VAL A 121 -8.51 18.00 6.49
N CYS A 122 -8.85 17.77 5.22
CA CYS A 122 -8.07 18.30 4.08
C CYS A 122 -7.81 19.81 4.17
N LYS A 123 -8.64 20.54 4.94
CA LYS A 123 -8.43 21.92 5.31
C LYS A 123 -7.39 22.05 6.41
N GLY A 124 -6.15 22.41 6.04
CA GLY A 124 -5.15 22.91 6.99
C GLY A 124 -3.72 22.43 6.75
N VAL A 125 -3.50 21.39 5.94
CA VAL A 125 -2.15 20.96 5.54
C VAL A 125 -1.76 21.67 4.23
N SER A 126 -1.70 23.00 4.28
CA SER A 126 -1.45 23.88 3.13
C SER A 126 0.02 23.93 2.70
N THR A 127 0.94 23.32 3.45
CA THR A 127 2.39 23.44 3.23
C THR A 127 3.02 22.24 2.52
N LEU A 128 2.26 21.18 2.27
CA LEU A 128 2.74 20.02 1.53
C LEU A 128 2.32 20.16 0.07
N VAL A 129 3.31 20.15 -0.82
CA VAL A 129 3.07 20.09 -2.26
C VAL A 129 2.44 18.74 -2.58
N LYS A 130 1.28 18.77 -3.23
CA LYS A 130 0.51 17.58 -3.56
C LYS A 130 0.52 17.43 -5.07
N HIS A 131 1.01 16.31 -5.57
CA HIS A 131 0.98 16.05 -7.01
C HIS A 131 0.36 14.72 -7.33
N ILE A 132 -0.25 14.68 -8.50
CA ILE A 132 -0.73 13.48 -9.16
C ILE A 132 0.20 13.23 -10.32
N TRP A 133 0.95 12.13 -10.23
CA TRP A 133 1.86 11.65 -11.25
C TRP A 133 1.13 10.60 -12.06
N VAL A 134 1.06 10.76 -13.37
CA VAL A 134 0.29 9.88 -14.25
C VAL A 134 1.22 9.29 -15.31
N ALA A 135 1.44 7.98 -15.28
CA ALA A 135 2.12 7.28 -16.36
C ALA A 135 1.17 7.13 -17.55
N ASP A 136 1.40 7.92 -18.58
CA ASP A 136 0.62 7.92 -19.81
C ASP A 136 1.39 7.14 -20.87
N GLN A 137 1.12 5.83 -20.89
CA GLN A 137 1.93 4.84 -21.58
C GLN A 137 2.03 5.10 -23.09
N ALA A 138 0.89 5.23 -23.78
CA ALA A 138 0.87 5.39 -25.23
C ALA A 138 1.35 6.78 -25.69
N ALA A 139 1.22 7.77 -24.81
CA ALA A 139 1.84 9.08 -25.03
C ALA A 139 3.32 9.11 -24.60
N GLY A 140 3.89 8.02 -24.07
CA GLY A 140 5.31 7.98 -23.70
C GLY A 140 5.72 9.08 -22.74
N ARG A 141 4.85 9.41 -21.78
CA ARG A 141 5.07 10.51 -20.83
C ARG A 141 4.66 10.16 -19.41
N ILE A 142 5.21 10.90 -18.45
CA ILE A 142 4.65 11.03 -17.10
C ILE A 142 4.14 12.45 -16.96
N SER A 143 2.84 12.63 -16.70
CA SER A 143 2.23 13.95 -16.51
C SER A 143 2.05 14.26 -15.03
N ILE A 144 2.17 15.52 -14.64
CA ILE A 144 2.11 15.99 -13.26
C ILE A 144 1.00 17.01 -13.15
N PHE A 145 0.09 16.79 -12.20
CA PHE A 145 -1.05 17.67 -11.94
C PHE A 145 -1.18 17.98 -10.44
N GLU A 146 -1.75 19.12 -10.12
CA GLU A 146 -2.29 19.42 -8.81
C GLU A 146 -3.62 18.68 -8.57
N PRO A 147 -4.06 18.49 -7.31
CA PRO A 147 -5.31 17.79 -7.00
C PRO A 147 -6.57 18.48 -7.54
N ASP A 148 -6.50 19.78 -7.80
CA ASP A 148 -7.59 20.54 -8.42
C ASP A 148 -7.67 20.35 -9.95
N GLY A 149 -6.69 19.66 -10.55
CA GLY A 149 -6.60 19.39 -11.98
C GLY A 149 -5.69 20.36 -12.75
N THR A 150 -5.08 21.33 -12.07
CA THR A 150 -4.10 22.24 -12.69
C THR A 150 -2.89 21.44 -13.18
N TRP A 151 -2.52 21.61 -14.45
CA TRP A 151 -1.33 20.96 -15.01
C TRP A 151 -0.05 21.67 -14.57
N GLU A 152 0.88 20.92 -13.99
CA GLU A 152 2.18 21.40 -13.50
C GLU A 152 3.31 21.11 -14.51
N GLY A 153 3.30 19.92 -15.12
CA GLY A 153 4.39 19.53 -16.01
C GLY A 153 4.24 18.16 -16.64
N GLY A 154 5.24 17.77 -17.43
CA GLY A 154 5.27 16.46 -18.07
C GLY A 154 6.67 16.06 -18.52
N TRP A 155 7.04 14.81 -18.26
CA TRP A 155 8.28 14.21 -18.72
C TRP A 155 8.01 13.36 -19.94
N CYS A 156 8.78 13.55 -21.00
CA CYS A 156 8.50 12.95 -22.30
C CYS A 156 9.72 12.30 -22.93
N SER A 157 9.47 11.21 -23.65
CA SER A 157 10.45 10.59 -24.55
C SER A 157 10.66 11.43 -25.81
N SER A 158 11.90 11.64 -26.24
CA SER A 158 12.28 12.29 -27.50
C SER A 158 12.18 11.33 -28.71
N PRO A 159 11.78 11.75 -29.93
CA PRO A 159 11.76 13.14 -30.44
C PRO A 159 10.44 13.90 -30.31
N ALA A 160 10.58 15.24 -30.21
CA ALA A 160 9.53 16.23 -29.94
C ALA A 160 8.41 16.34 -31.01
N ALA A 161 8.58 15.73 -32.20
CA ALA A 161 7.66 15.87 -33.33
C ALA A 161 6.26 15.24 -33.09
N LEU A 162 6.07 14.48 -32.01
CA LEU A 162 4.80 13.83 -31.66
C LEU A 162 4.03 14.53 -30.53
N GLN A 163 4.55 15.60 -29.91
CA GLN A 163 4.03 16.15 -28.64
C GLN A 163 4.31 17.66 -28.50
N PRO A 164 3.43 18.53 -29.03
CA PRO A 164 3.73 19.96 -29.14
C PRO A 164 3.93 20.66 -27.78
N ASP A 165 3.03 20.46 -26.80
CA ASP A 165 2.97 21.40 -25.64
C ASP A 165 2.89 20.74 -24.25
N GLY A 166 2.92 19.40 -24.16
CA GLY A 166 2.74 18.66 -22.90
C GLY A 166 4.01 18.31 -22.11
N CYS A 167 5.18 18.86 -22.48
CA CYS A 167 6.48 18.39 -21.99
C CYS A 167 7.34 19.51 -21.41
N THR A 168 7.57 19.47 -20.10
CA THR A 168 8.54 20.32 -19.40
C THR A 168 9.93 19.71 -19.35
N VAL A 169 10.03 18.37 -19.30
CA VAL A 169 11.29 17.63 -19.32
C VAL A 169 11.32 16.72 -20.56
N ARG A 170 12.38 16.83 -21.37
CA ARG A 170 12.57 16.00 -22.57
C ARG A 170 13.92 15.30 -22.53
N ARG A 171 13.92 13.97 -22.63
CA ARG A 171 15.18 13.18 -22.73
C ARG A 171 15.11 12.15 -23.85
N GLY A 172 16.28 11.87 -24.45
CA GLY A 172 16.44 10.84 -25.48
C GLY A 172 16.00 9.47 -24.97
N SER A 173 15.30 8.66 -25.77
CA SER A 173 14.91 7.29 -25.39
C SER A 173 16.07 6.29 -25.53
N GLY A 174 17.09 6.60 -26.33
CA GLY A 174 18.21 5.70 -26.67
C GLY A 174 19.53 5.96 -25.95
N SER A 175 19.59 6.93 -25.02
CA SER A 175 20.80 7.23 -24.25
C SER A 175 20.73 6.65 -22.83
N THR A 176 21.88 6.33 -22.25
CA THR A 176 22.01 6.07 -20.80
C THR A 176 21.39 7.24 -20.03
N GLY A 177 20.48 6.94 -19.10
CA GLY A 177 19.73 7.97 -18.36
C GLY A 177 18.67 8.74 -19.14
N GLY A 178 18.30 8.24 -20.32
CA GLY A 178 17.17 8.71 -21.11
C GLY A 178 15.80 8.49 -20.46
N PHE A 179 14.73 8.99 -21.07
CA PHE A 179 13.35 8.69 -20.68
C PHE A 179 12.69 7.85 -21.79
N PRO A 180 12.58 6.51 -21.64
CA PRO A 180 11.99 5.66 -22.65
C PRO A 180 10.49 5.93 -22.81
N ALA A 181 9.95 5.62 -23.99
CA ALA A 181 8.51 5.62 -24.18
C ALA A 181 7.87 4.43 -23.43
N GLY A 182 6.57 4.55 -23.15
CA GLY A 182 5.79 3.49 -22.52
C GLY A 182 6.02 3.27 -21.02
N PRO A 183 6.08 4.31 -20.16
CA PRO A 183 6.01 4.08 -18.72
C PRO A 183 4.71 3.34 -18.40
N THR A 184 4.80 2.26 -17.64
CA THR A 184 3.60 1.49 -17.23
C THR A 184 3.04 1.96 -15.90
N ASP A 185 3.90 2.55 -15.06
CA ASP A 185 3.59 2.99 -13.72
C ASP A 185 4.57 4.11 -13.30
N VAL A 186 4.28 4.77 -12.20
CA VAL A 186 5.14 5.77 -11.59
C VAL A 186 5.00 5.68 -10.07
N TRP A 187 6.10 5.76 -9.34
CA TRP A 187 6.09 5.83 -7.88
C TRP A 187 7.04 6.91 -7.41
N VAL A 188 6.68 7.64 -6.37
CA VAL A 188 7.50 8.75 -5.86
C VAL A 188 7.76 8.60 -4.36
N ALA A 189 9.02 8.64 -3.96
CA ALA A 189 9.44 8.54 -2.56
C ALA A 189 10.42 9.68 -2.23
N GLY A 190 9.94 10.67 -1.48
CA GLY A 190 10.68 11.91 -1.27
C GLY A 190 10.85 12.65 -2.60
N ASP A 191 12.08 13.01 -2.94
CA ASP A 191 12.42 13.67 -4.21
C ASP A 191 12.76 12.68 -5.34
N THR A 192 12.64 11.37 -5.08
CA THR A 192 13.00 10.31 -6.01
C THR A 192 11.77 9.75 -6.71
N VAL A 193 11.83 9.62 -8.03
CA VAL A 193 10.79 9.06 -8.89
C VAL A 193 11.26 7.77 -9.53
N PHE A 194 10.46 6.73 -9.43
CA PHE A 194 10.69 5.40 -10.00
C PHE A 194 9.67 5.15 -11.09
N ALA A 195 10.12 4.74 -12.27
CA ALA A 195 9.23 4.41 -13.38
C ALA A 195 9.69 3.13 -14.07
N PRO A 196 8.81 2.11 -14.20
CA PRO A 196 9.12 0.91 -14.97
C PRO A 196 9.06 1.17 -16.48
N PHE A 197 10.05 0.65 -17.20
CA PHE A 197 10.15 0.66 -18.66
C PHE A 197 10.72 -0.67 -19.17
N GLY A 198 9.98 -1.37 -20.02
CA GLY A 198 10.48 -2.55 -20.71
C GLY A 198 10.97 -3.65 -19.75
N ARG A 199 12.27 -3.71 -19.47
CA ARG A 199 12.92 -4.70 -18.58
C ARG A 199 13.58 -4.09 -17.33
N LEU A 200 13.36 -2.81 -17.06
CA LEU A 200 14.05 -2.09 -15.98
C LEU A 200 13.07 -1.19 -15.23
N ILE A 201 13.42 -0.85 -14.00
CA ILE A 201 12.90 0.33 -13.32
C ILE A 201 14.00 1.37 -13.32
N ARG A 202 13.67 2.59 -13.72
CA ARG A 202 14.61 3.71 -13.77
C ARG A 202 14.27 4.71 -12.67
N GLU A 203 15.31 5.17 -11.99
CA GLU A 203 15.25 6.15 -10.91
C GLU A 203 15.65 7.54 -11.44
N TYR A 204 14.86 8.55 -11.07
CA TYR A 204 15.09 9.96 -11.37
C TYR A 204 14.89 10.82 -10.11
N ASP A 205 15.35 12.06 -10.13
CA ASP A 205 14.80 13.09 -9.25
C ASP A 205 13.47 13.65 -9.76
N ALA A 206 12.79 14.45 -8.94
CA ALA A 206 11.54 15.14 -9.28
C ALA A 206 11.66 16.16 -10.45
N SER A 207 12.88 16.52 -10.86
CA SER A 207 13.14 17.33 -12.07
C SER A 207 13.41 16.48 -13.32
N GLY A 208 13.33 15.15 -13.20
CA GLY A 208 13.56 14.19 -14.28
C GLY A 208 15.04 14.01 -14.62
N ASN A 209 15.98 14.32 -13.72
CA ASN A 209 17.38 13.92 -13.87
C ASN A 209 17.54 12.45 -13.48
N TYR A 210 18.19 11.67 -14.33
CA TYR A 210 18.44 10.25 -14.09
C TYR A 210 19.45 10.03 -12.96
N PHE A 211 19.18 9.04 -12.12
CA PHE A 211 20.11 8.51 -11.13
C PHE A 211 20.67 7.16 -11.56
N VAL A 212 19.82 6.14 -11.62
CA VAL A 212 20.27 4.76 -11.74
C VAL A 212 19.17 3.85 -12.32
N ASP A 213 19.60 2.73 -12.92
CA ASP A 213 18.72 1.65 -13.38
C ASP A 213 18.70 0.49 -12.38
N SER A 214 17.59 -0.24 -12.33
CA SER A 214 17.51 -1.51 -11.62
C SER A 214 18.39 -2.59 -12.25
N ALA A 215 18.65 -3.67 -11.51
CA ALA A 215 19.00 -4.94 -12.13
C ALA A 215 17.93 -5.32 -13.19
N PRO A 216 18.30 -6.03 -14.28
CA PRO A 216 17.33 -6.45 -15.30
C PRO A 216 16.22 -7.32 -14.71
N LEU A 217 14.98 -6.95 -15.00
CA LEU A 217 13.76 -7.62 -14.55
C LEU A 217 13.02 -8.24 -15.74
N ASN A 218 12.07 -9.14 -15.44
CA ASN A 218 11.21 -9.73 -16.44
C ASN A 218 9.92 -8.91 -16.59
N GLY A 219 10.00 -7.86 -17.41
CA GLY A 219 8.83 -7.09 -17.84
C GLY A 219 8.10 -6.36 -16.71
N PRO A 220 8.77 -5.56 -15.86
CA PRO A 220 8.10 -4.93 -14.74
C PRO A 220 6.99 -3.98 -15.21
N THR A 221 5.79 -4.17 -14.67
CA THR A 221 4.62 -3.34 -14.95
C THR A 221 4.31 -2.35 -13.84
N SER A 222 4.73 -2.62 -12.61
CA SER A 222 4.46 -1.80 -11.42
C SER A 222 5.64 -1.81 -10.45
N ALA A 223 5.76 -0.73 -9.68
CA ALA A 223 6.80 -0.49 -8.70
C ALA A 223 6.23 0.12 -7.42
N ALA A 224 6.69 -0.33 -6.25
CA ALA A 224 6.33 0.26 -4.96
C ALA A 224 7.51 0.33 -4.01
N VAL A 225 7.72 1.49 -3.38
CA VAL A 225 8.85 1.73 -2.47
C VAL A 225 8.37 1.83 -1.03
N VAL A 226 9.04 1.13 -0.12
CA VAL A 226 8.83 1.27 1.33
C VAL A 226 10.10 0.93 2.09
N GLY A 227 10.42 1.69 3.14
CA GLY A 227 11.49 1.35 4.08
C GLY A 227 12.90 1.25 3.48
N GLY A 228 13.17 1.90 2.34
CA GLY A 228 14.46 1.81 1.65
C GLY A 228 14.57 0.68 0.63
N GLU A 229 13.45 0.00 0.33
CA GLU A 229 13.39 -1.10 -0.62
C GLU A 229 12.39 -0.80 -1.74
N LEU A 230 12.72 -1.27 -2.93
CA LEU A 230 11.89 -1.19 -4.12
C LEU A 230 11.34 -2.58 -4.44
N TRP A 231 10.02 -2.70 -4.49
CA TRP A 231 9.31 -3.90 -4.90
C TRP A 231 8.81 -3.73 -6.32
N ALA A 232 9.02 -4.74 -7.16
CA ALA A 232 8.70 -4.69 -8.58
C ALA A 232 7.96 -5.95 -9.01
N SER A 233 6.85 -5.77 -9.72
CA SER A 233 6.17 -6.89 -10.38
C SER A 233 7.05 -7.53 -11.45
N GLU A 234 6.94 -8.84 -11.69
CA GLU A 234 7.51 -9.49 -12.86
C GLU A 234 6.49 -10.41 -13.56
N VAL A 235 6.44 -10.35 -14.90
CA VAL A 235 5.45 -11.10 -15.69
C VAL A 235 5.66 -12.61 -15.64
N ASN A 236 6.84 -13.06 -15.22
CA ASN A 236 7.17 -14.47 -15.00
C ASN A 236 6.51 -15.05 -13.73
N GLY A 237 5.63 -14.30 -13.06
CA GLY A 237 4.93 -14.76 -11.86
C GLY A 237 5.78 -14.63 -10.59
N LYS A 238 6.63 -13.61 -10.52
CA LYS A 238 7.44 -13.27 -9.36
C LYS A 238 7.32 -11.79 -9.00
N VAL A 239 7.85 -11.42 -7.84
CA VAL A 239 8.06 -10.04 -7.42
C VAL A 239 9.52 -9.87 -7.01
N ALA A 240 10.23 -8.96 -7.66
CA ALA A 240 11.59 -8.60 -7.28
C ALA A 240 11.59 -7.62 -6.11
N GLN A 241 12.47 -7.85 -5.15
CA GLN A 241 12.82 -6.92 -4.08
C GLN A 241 14.23 -6.40 -4.36
N LEU A 242 14.36 -5.11 -4.58
CA LEU A 242 15.59 -4.41 -4.95
C LEU A 242 16.02 -3.50 -3.79
N SER A 243 17.33 -3.45 -3.54
CA SER A 243 17.91 -2.47 -2.62
C SER A 243 17.97 -1.11 -3.30
N LEU A 244 17.66 -0.04 -2.57
CA LEU A 244 17.93 1.33 -3.02
C LEU A 244 19.41 1.73 -2.87
N ASP A 245 20.27 0.85 -2.34
CA ASP A 245 21.71 1.04 -2.36
C ASP A 245 22.28 0.82 -3.77
N ALA A 246 22.47 1.92 -4.47
CA ALA A 246 23.02 1.99 -5.82
C ALA A 246 24.56 2.06 -5.87
N SER A 247 25.27 1.75 -4.78
CA SER A 247 26.75 1.84 -4.73
C SER A 247 27.48 1.05 -5.82
N SER A 248 26.82 0.02 -6.37
CA SER A 248 27.30 -0.80 -7.49
C SER A 248 26.99 -0.23 -8.89
N GLY A 249 26.40 0.97 -8.98
CA GLY A 249 25.98 1.60 -10.22
C GLY A 249 24.65 1.08 -10.79
N ARG A 250 23.95 0.21 -10.05
CA ARG A 250 22.58 -0.27 -10.33
C ARG A 250 21.87 -0.58 -9.02
N LEU A 251 20.53 -0.64 -9.01
CA LEU A 251 19.76 -1.15 -7.86
C LEU A 251 19.84 -2.69 -7.86
N PRO A 252 20.53 -3.33 -6.89
CA PRO A 252 20.75 -4.76 -6.92
C PRO A 252 19.50 -5.53 -6.46
N LEU A 253 19.27 -6.69 -7.07
CA LEU A 253 18.27 -7.65 -6.63
C LEU A 253 18.70 -8.23 -5.28
N VAL A 254 17.87 -8.07 -4.27
CA VAL A 254 18.07 -8.61 -2.91
C VAL A 254 17.39 -9.96 -2.79
N HIS A 255 16.14 -10.04 -3.25
CA HIS A 255 15.32 -11.23 -3.10
C HIS A 255 14.23 -11.26 -4.19
N GLU A 256 13.66 -12.44 -4.43
CA GLU A 256 12.45 -12.60 -5.23
C GLU A 256 11.38 -13.29 -4.37
N LEU A 257 10.18 -12.73 -4.35
CA LEU A 257 9.01 -13.44 -3.84
C LEU A 257 8.35 -14.22 -4.99
N GLY A 258 8.07 -15.48 -4.68
CA GLY A 258 7.33 -16.38 -5.55
C GLY A 258 8.21 -17.32 -6.37
N SER A 259 7.59 -18.41 -6.82
CA SER A 259 8.29 -19.49 -7.51
C SER A 259 8.26 -19.37 -9.05
N GLY A 260 7.45 -18.47 -9.58
CA GLY A 260 7.12 -18.42 -11.02
C GLY A 260 6.26 -19.59 -11.51
N GLN A 261 5.75 -20.44 -10.61
CA GLN A 261 4.88 -21.57 -10.93
C GLN A 261 3.53 -21.38 -10.23
N TYR A 262 2.46 -21.18 -10.99
CA TYR A 262 1.12 -20.99 -10.42
C TYR A 262 0.41 -22.32 -10.15
N ASP A 263 -0.15 -22.47 -8.94
CA ASP A 263 -0.97 -23.63 -8.55
C ASP A 263 -2.30 -23.25 -7.88
N GLY A 264 -2.61 -21.95 -7.79
CA GLY A 264 -3.82 -21.42 -7.18
C GLY A 264 -3.95 -21.61 -5.66
N LYS A 265 -3.04 -22.29 -4.99
CA LYS A 265 -3.20 -22.68 -3.58
C LYS A 265 -2.04 -22.25 -2.69
N THR A 266 -0.82 -22.26 -3.22
CA THR A 266 0.39 -22.00 -2.45
C THR A 266 0.65 -20.49 -2.41
N PRO A 267 0.86 -19.91 -1.23
CA PRO A 267 1.33 -18.53 -1.11
C PRO A 267 2.61 -18.27 -1.90
N GLY A 268 2.69 -17.14 -2.60
CA GLY A 268 3.81 -16.80 -3.48
C GLY A 268 3.76 -17.47 -4.87
N ASN A 269 2.84 -18.39 -5.12
CA ASN A 269 2.60 -18.91 -6.47
C ASN A 269 1.59 -17.99 -7.17
N PHE A 270 2.09 -17.07 -8.00
CA PHE A 270 1.30 -16.01 -8.65
C PHE A 270 0.85 -16.41 -10.05
N ALA A 271 -0.42 -16.14 -10.38
CA ALA A 271 -0.96 -16.30 -11.73
C ALA A 271 -0.62 -15.09 -12.63
N GLY A 272 0.67 -14.84 -12.84
CA GLY A 272 1.16 -13.62 -13.49
C GLY A 272 0.94 -12.37 -12.62
N VAL A 273 2.02 -11.77 -12.15
CA VAL A 273 1.92 -10.55 -11.33
C VAL A 273 1.55 -9.37 -12.23
N ARG A 274 0.62 -8.53 -11.76
CA ARG A 274 0.12 -7.35 -12.47
C ARG A 274 0.61 -6.06 -11.81
N ALA A 275 0.46 -5.98 -10.50
CA ALA A 275 0.85 -4.81 -9.73
C ALA A 275 1.34 -5.18 -8.34
N VAL A 276 2.12 -4.29 -7.76
CA VAL A 276 2.59 -4.38 -6.37
C VAL A 276 2.36 -3.06 -5.67
N ALA A 277 1.85 -3.11 -4.44
CA ALA A 277 1.69 -1.93 -3.60
C ALA A 277 2.22 -2.19 -2.20
N THR A 278 2.65 -1.13 -1.53
CA THR A 278 3.16 -1.19 -0.16
C THR A 278 2.33 -0.30 0.75
N ALA A 279 2.05 -0.79 1.96
CA ALA A 279 1.51 0.04 3.03
C ALA A 279 2.67 0.70 3.81
N PRO A 280 2.44 1.84 4.49
CA PRO A 280 3.48 2.54 5.26
C PRO A 280 4.17 1.70 6.34
N ASN A 281 3.54 0.60 6.79
CA ASN A 281 4.12 -0.35 7.74
C ASN A 281 5.02 -1.42 7.08
N GLY A 282 5.28 -1.31 5.77
CA GLY A 282 6.07 -2.25 4.98
C GLY A 282 5.33 -3.51 4.51
N THR A 283 4.02 -3.62 4.76
CA THR A 283 3.22 -4.73 4.22
C THR A 283 3.17 -4.64 2.70
N VAL A 284 3.43 -5.74 2.01
CA VAL A 284 3.47 -5.83 0.55
C VAL A 284 2.21 -6.52 0.04
N TYR A 285 1.57 -5.94 -0.96
CA TYR A 285 0.35 -6.42 -1.60
C TYR A 285 0.67 -6.73 -3.06
N VAL A 286 0.52 -7.99 -3.43
CA VAL A 286 0.85 -8.48 -4.77
C VAL A 286 -0.46 -8.84 -5.47
N LEU A 287 -0.81 -8.09 -6.50
CA LEU A 287 -1.96 -8.36 -7.36
C LEU A 287 -1.51 -9.31 -8.48
N ASP A 288 -2.14 -10.48 -8.54
CA ASP A 288 -2.06 -11.38 -9.69
C ASP A 288 -3.39 -11.40 -10.47
N SER A 289 -3.51 -12.22 -11.51
CA SER A 289 -4.71 -12.28 -12.35
C SER A 289 -6.01 -12.71 -11.62
N THR A 290 -5.93 -13.20 -10.39
CA THR A 290 -7.06 -13.80 -9.66
C THR A 290 -7.29 -13.23 -8.26
N ARG A 291 -6.26 -12.63 -7.64
CA ARG A 291 -6.27 -12.27 -6.22
C ARG A 291 -5.20 -11.23 -5.89
N VAL A 292 -5.37 -10.60 -4.73
CA VAL A 292 -4.27 -9.92 -4.04
C VAL A 292 -3.74 -10.83 -2.93
N GLN A 293 -2.45 -11.14 -2.94
CA GLN A 293 -1.78 -11.77 -1.80
C GLN A 293 -1.06 -10.73 -0.96
N VAL A 294 -1.15 -10.85 0.35
CA VAL A 294 -0.62 -9.89 1.32
C VAL A 294 0.52 -10.54 2.08
N PHE A 295 1.67 -9.87 2.13
CA PHE A 295 2.90 -10.33 2.77
C PHE A 295 3.40 -9.31 3.78
N ALA A 296 3.99 -9.80 4.87
CA ALA A 296 4.76 -8.97 5.78
C ALA A 296 6.02 -8.43 5.06
N PRO A 297 6.65 -7.36 5.58
CA PRO A 297 7.93 -6.88 5.04
C PRO A 297 9.01 -7.97 4.96
N SER A 298 8.93 -8.99 5.82
CA SER A 298 9.82 -10.15 5.81
C SER A 298 9.58 -11.15 4.67
N GLY A 299 8.59 -10.92 3.79
CA GLY A 299 8.13 -11.87 2.78
C GLY A 299 7.19 -12.96 3.32
N GLN A 300 6.88 -12.96 4.62
CA GLN A 300 5.95 -13.92 5.20
C GLN A 300 4.52 -13.67 4.69
N TYR A 301 3.87 -14.69 4.15
CA TYR A 301 2.46 -14.62 3.76
C TYR A 301 1.52 -14.34 4.96
N LEU A 302 0.59 -13.41 4.77
CA LEU A 302 -0.38 -12.97 5.79
C LEU A 302 -1.82 -13.31 5.42
N SER A 303 -2.25 -12.98 4.20
CA SER A 303 -3.65 -13.12 3.78
C SER A 303 -3.80 -13.12 2.26
N THR A 304 -4.99 -13.51 1.79
CA THR A 304 -5.39 -13.43 0.38
C THR A 304 -6.74 -12.75 0.29
N ILE A 305 -6.84 -11.79 -0.64
CA ILE A 305 -8.08 -11.16 -1.09
C ILE A 305 -8.46 -11.80 -2.42
N LYS A 306 -9.50 -12.64 -2.40
CA LYS A 306 -10.01 -13.24 -3.64
C LYS A 306 -10.80 -12.20 -4.43
N LEU A 307 -10.47 -12.03 -5.70
CA LEU A 307 -11.31 -11.24 -6.59
C LEU A 307 -12.51 -12.08 -7.06
N PRO A 308 -13.65 -11.45 -7.41
CA PRO A 308 -14.74 -12.11 -8.11
C PRO A 308 -14.24 -12.90 -9.33
N ALA A 309 -14.83 -14.08 -9.60
CA ALA A 309 -14.38 -14.94 -10.71
C ALA A 309 -14.44 -14.24 -12.08
N ASN A 310 -15.39 -13.32 -12.25
CA ASN A 310 -15.56 -12.47 -13.43
C ASN A 310 -14.86 -11.11 -13.27
N PHE A 311 -13.77 -11.01 -12.49
CA PHE A 311 -13.07 -9.73 -12.29
C PHE A 311 -12.65 -9.10 -13.62
N GLY A 312 -12.14 -9.86 -14.58
CA GLY A 312 -11.78 -9.32 -15.89
C GLY A 312 -10.54 -8.42 -15.80
N GLY A 313 -9.38 -9.00 -16.12
CA GLY A 313 -8.13 -8.26 -16.30
C GLY A 313 -7.77 -7.29 -15.17
N PRO A 314 -7.49 -7.76 -13.93
CA PRO A 314 -6.96 -6.87 -12.89
C PRO A 314 -5.69 -6.18 -13.39
N SER A 315 -5.62 -4.87 -13.16
CA SER A 315 -4.57 -4.02 -13.71
C SER A 315 -3.70 -3.43 -12.61
N ASP A 316 -4.31 -2.93 -11.54
CA ASP A 316 -3.61 -2.18 -10.51
C ASP A 316 -4.21 -2.34 -9.10
N VAL A 317 -3.38 -2.08 -8.08
CA VAL A 317 -3.74 -2.13 -6.66
C VAL A 317 -3.17 -0.93 -5.91
N ALA A 318 -3.98 -0.26 -5.11
CA ALA A 318 -3.53 0.76 -4.17
C ALA A 318 -3.94 0.41 -2.74
N VAL A 319 -3.14 0.85 -1.78
CA VAL A 319 -3.36 0.56 -0.36
C VAL A 319 -3.27 1.84 0.45
N ARG A 320 -4.26 2.06 1.32
CA ARG A 320 -4.26 3.16 2.27
C ARG A 320 -3.56 2.75 3.57
N TYR A 321 -3.07 3.72 4.34
CA TYR A 321 -2.38 3.52 5.62
C TYR A 321 -3.11 2.63 6.65
N ASP A 322 -4.44 2.50 6.56
CA ASP A 322 -5.26 1.65 7.42
C ASP A 322 -5.40 0.20 6.91
N GLY A 323 -4.78 -0.09 5.76
CA GLY A 323 -4.85 -1.37 5.09
C GLY A 323 -6.05 -1.52 4.16
N THR A 324 -6.87 -0.50 3.93
CA THR A 324 -7.92 -0.58 2.90
C THR A 324 -7.27 -0.71 1.52
N VAL A 325 -7.72 -1.69 0.74
CA VAL A 325 -7.17 -2.07 -0.57
C VAL A 325 -8.17 -1.72 -1.66
N TYR A 326 -7.68 -1.05 -2.70
CA TYR A 326 -8.43 -0.70 -3.91
C TYR A 326 -7.86 -1.50 -5.06
N VAL A 327 -8.72 -2.17 -5.82
CA VAL A 327 -8.30 -2.98 -6.99
C VAL A 327 -9.08 -2.54 -8.22
N THR A 328 -8.38 -2.20 -9.28
CA THR A 328 -8.94 -1.82 -10.57
C THR A 328 -8.63 -2.86 -11.65
N GLY A 329 -9.25 -2.73 -12.83
CA GLY A 329 -9.07 -3.67 -13.93
C GLY A 329 -9.47 -3.05 -15.27
N ALA A 330 -8.78 -3.49 -16.32
CA ALA A 330 -8.91 -2.94 -17.68
C ALA A 330 -10.32 -3.11 -18.29
N ASP A 331 -11.07 -4.10 -17.81
CA ASP A 331 -12.44 -4.38 -18.26
C ASP A 331 -13.47 -4.08 -17.16
N ARG A 332 -13.06 -3.30 -16.15
CA ARG A 332 -13.89 -2.95 -15.01
C ARG A 332 -14.07 -1.45 -14.92
N PRO A 333 -15.31 -1.00 -14.71
CA PRO A 333 -15.51 0.37 -14.33
C PRO A 333 -15.14 0.51 -12.83
N GLY A 334 -14.33 1.51 -12.49
CA GLY A 334 -13.95 1.84 -11.11
C GLY A 334 -13.11 0.81 -10.34
N ALA A 335 -13.00 1.02 -9.03
CA ALA A 335 -12.18 0.24 -8.11
C ALA A 335 -13.04 -0.53 -7.10
N LEU A 336 -12.79 -1.84 -6.94
CA LEU A 336 -13.35 -2.60 -5.82
C LEU A 336 -12.58 -2.30 -4.55
N VAL A 337 -13.31 -2.08 -3.45
CA VAL A 337 -12.75 -1.70 -2.15
C VAL A 337 -12.84 -2.88 -1.20
N TYR A 338 -11.69 -3.30 -0.67
CA TYR A 338 -11.57 -4.33 0.33
C TYR A 338 -11.00 -3.76 1.62
N SER A 339 -11.66 -4.03 2.73
CA SER A 339 -11.19 -3.57 4.04
C SER A 339 -10.85 -4.77 4.92
N PRO A 340 -9.72 -4.72 5.66
CA PRO A 340 -9.47 -5.66 6.75
C PRO A 340 -10.29 -5.32 8.01
N GLY A 341 -11.15 -4.29 7.95
CA GLY A 341 -11.82 -3.65 9.09
C GLY A 341 -10.85 -2.79 9.92
N PRO A 342 -11.31 -2.07 10.94
CA PRO A 342 -10.43 -1.28 11.81
C PRO A 342 -9.61 -2.19 12.73
N LEU A 343 -8.32 -1.90 12.88
CA LEU A 343 -7.44 -2.57 13.81
C LEU A 343 -7.84 -2.23 15.26
N VAL A 344 -8.42 -3.20 15.96
CA VAL A 344 -8.74 -3.09 17.39
C VAL A 344 -7.64 -3.76 18.20
N THR A 345 -6.93 -2.99 19.02
CA THR A 345 -5.99 -3.51 20.02
C THR A 345 -6.72 -3.72 21.35
N LEU A 346 -6.31 -4.76 22.06
CA LEU A 346 -6.72 -5.03 23.43
C LEU A 346 -5.45 -5.35 24.22
N ARG A 347 -5.43 -4.91 25.47
CA ARG A 347 -4.43 -5.23 26.48
C ARG A 347 -5.15 -5.55 27.77
N LEU A 348 -4.76 -6.66 28.38
CA LEU A 348 -5.31 -7.16 29.61
C LEU A 348 -4.23 -7.17 30.69
N LYS A 349 -4.47 -6.47 31.80
CA LYS A 349 -3.54 -6.36 32.93
C LYS A 349 -4.24 -6.70 34.24
N GLN A 350 -3.68 -7.62 35.03
CA GLN A 350 -4.10 -7.81 36.43
C GLN A 350 -3.60 -6.63 37.28
N ILE A 351 -4.51 -6.02 38.06
CA ILE A 351 -4.24 -4.87 38.94
C ILE A 351 -4.77 -5.13 40.37
N GLY A 352 -4.35 -6.26 40.94
CA GLY A 352 -4.77 -6.77 42.25
C GLY A 352 -5.21 -8.23 42.16
N SER A 353 -5.61 -8.85 43.27
CA SER A 353 -6.00 -10.27 43.31
C SER A 353 -7.29 -10.60 42.53
N ARG A 354 -8.17 -9.61 42.34
CA ARG A 354 -9.46 -9.79 41.63
C ARG A 354 -9.79 -8.68 40.64
N ARG A 355 -8.89 -7.73 40.42
CA ARG A 355 -9.12 -6.59 39.53
C ARG A 355 -8.30 -6.75 38.27
N ILE A 356 -8.95 -6.48 37.14
CA ILE A 356 -8.32 -6.42 35.84
C ILE A 356 -8.57 -5.06 35.20
N GLU A 357 -7.63 -4.66 34.37
CA GLU A 357 -7.74 -3.55 33.44
C GLU A 357 -7.75 -4.10 32.02
N LEU A 358 -8.76 -3.70 31.26
CA LEU A 358 -8.85 -3.86 29.81
C LEU A 358 -8.59 -2.49 29.19
N SER A 359 -7.56 -2.36 28.39
CA SER A 359 -7.24 -1.12 27.69
C SER A 359 -6.86 -1.38 26.23
N GLY A 360 -6.91 -0.37 25.39
CA GLY A 360 -6.57 -0.53 23.98
C GLY A 360 -6.96 0.68 23.14
N SER A 361 -6.93 0.47 21.82
CA SER A 361 -7.22 1.50 20.81
C SER A 361 -7.86 0.90 19.57
N VAL A 362 -8.54 1.75 18.81
CA VAL A 362 -9.06 1.44 17.47
C VAL A 362 -8.30 2.28 16.45
N ARG A 363 -7.85 1.66 15.36
CA ARG A 363 -7.16 2.31 14.24
C ARG A 363 -7.85 1.96 12.91
N PRO A 364 -8.11 2.93 12.01
CA PRO A 364 -7.84 4.36 12.13
C PRO A 364 -8.67 5.00 13.26
N GLY A 365 -8.39 6.27 13.60
CA GLY A 365 -9.01 6.91 14.76
C GLY A 365 -10.52 7.10 14.60
N HIS A 366 -11.27 6.72 15.63
CA HIS A 366 -12.73 6.80 15.72
C HIS A 366 -13.14 7.48 17.04
N ALA A 367 -12.64 8.70 17.26
CA ALA A 367 -12.91 9.45 18.49
C ALA A 367 -14.42 9.57 18.77
N GLY A 368 -14.84 9.28 20.00
CA GLY A 368 -16.24 9.32 20.42
C GLY A 368 -17.12 8.16 19.94
N ALA A 369 -16.63 7.30 19.04
CA ALA A 369 -17.33 6.09 18.62
C ALA A 369 -17.42 5.07 19.75
N ARG A 370 -18.30 4.08 19.60
CA ARG A 370 -18.59 3.08 20.64
C ARG A 370 -17.76 1.82 20.43
N ILE A 371 -17.21 1.31 21.52
CA ILE A 371 -16.56 -0.01 21.57
C ILE A 371 -17.23 -0.86 22.64
N GLU A 372 -17.45 -2.13 22.32
CA GLU A 372 -18.02 -3.12 23.25
C GLU A 372 -16.90 -4.01 23.77
N LEU A 373 -16.75 -4.11 25.09
CA LEU A 373 -15.91 -5.15 25.70
C LEU A 373 -16.79 -6.36 25.97
N GLN A 374 -16.31 -7.53 25.58
CA GLN A 374 -17.05 -8.78 25.71
C GLN A 374 -16.20 -9.82 26.43
N GLN A 375 -16.80 -10.52 27.39
CA GLN A 375 -16.24 -11.73 27.98
C GLN A 375 -16.67 -12.94 27.15
N VAL A 376 -15.74 -13.86 26.93
CA VAL A 376 -15.99 -15.10 26.19
C VAL A 376 -16.24 -16.23 27.17
N GLN A 377 -17.40 -16.87 27.03
CA GLN A 377 -17.83 -18.07 27.77
C GLN A 377 -18.40 -19.08 26.75
N ALA A 378 -19.61 -19.62 26.95
CA ALA A 378 -20.35 -20.36 25.92
C ALA A 378 -20.84 -19.47 24.75
N GLY A 379 -20.65 -18.15 24.86
CA GLY A 379 -20.95 -17.13 23.86
C GLY A 379 -20.23 -15.83 24.20
N TYR A 380 -20.67 -14.73 23.59
CA TYR A 380 -20.11 -13.39 23.83
C TYR A 380 -21.05 -12.59 24.75
N VAL A 381 -20.59 -12.30 25.97
CA VAL A 381 -21.35 -11.48 26.94
C VAL A 381 -20.75 -10.08 26.97
N THR A 382 -21.51 -9.06 26.57
CA THR A 382 -21.06 -7.67 26.67
C THR A 382 -20.93 -7.26 28.13
N ILE A 383 -19.72 -6.87 28.53
CA ILE A 383 -19.36 -6.48 29.89
C ILE A 383 -19.20 -4.96 30.06
N ALA A 384 -18.98 -4.25 28.95
CA ALA A 384 -18.95 -2.79 28.92
C ALA A 384 -19.26 -2.27 27.52
N LYS A 385 -19.90 -1.10 27.45
CA LYS A 385 -19.98 -0.28 26.23
C LYS A 385 -19.31 1.04 26.55
N LEU A 386 -18.21 1.34 25.88
CA LEU A 386 -17.39 2.51 26.15
C LEU A 386 -17.44 3.45 24.95
N ARG A 387 -17.30 4.74 25.21
CA ARG A 387 -16.94 5.71 24.17
C ARG A 387 -15.43 5.81 24.10
N LEU A 388 -14.90 5.76 22.89
CA LEU A 388 -13.49 5.98 22.63
C LEU A 388 -13.13 7.44 22.96
N GLY A 389 -11.96 7.63 23.57
CA GLY A 389 -11.41 8.97 23.86
C GLY A 389 -11.04 9.73 22.58
N ARG A 390 -10.52 10.96 22.74
CA ARG A 390 -10.06 11.80 21.61
C ARG A 390 -8.96 11.12 20.79
N SER A 391 -8.12 10.32 21.44
CA SER A 391 -7.08 9.47 20.84
C SER A 391 -7.57 8.10 20.37
N SER A 392 -8.88 7.88 20.28
CA SER A 392 -9.45 6.58 19.90
C SER A 392 -9.04 5.42 20.81
N THR A 393 -8.75 5.73 22.07
CA THR A 393 -8.35 4.78 23.12
C THR A 393 -9.50 4.47 24.07
N PHE A 394 -9.42 3.32 24.74
CA PHE A 394 -10.33 2.95 25.81
C PHE A 394 -9.57 2.35 26.99
N ARG A 395 -10.16 2.49 28.18
CA ARG A 395 -9.71 1.85 29.42
C ARG A 395 -10.92 1.49 30.26
N PHE A 396 -10.92 0.30 30.81
CA PHE A 396 -12.00 -0.23 31.65
C PHE A 396 -11.43 -1.14 32.72
N VAL A 397 -11.79 -0.86 33.97
CA VAL A 397 -11.37 -1.65 35.12
C VAL A 397 -12.58 -2.41 35.66
N ARG A 398 -12.41 -3.70 35.92
CA ARG A 398 -13.47 -4.55 36.48
C ARG A 398 -12.93 -5.52 37.51
N THR A 399 -13.75 -5.80 38.52
CA THR A 399 -13.56 -6.92 39.45
C THR A 399 -14.16 -8.19 38.85
N VAL A 400 -13.38 -9.28 38.81
CA VAL A 400 -13.87 -10.58 38.34
C VAL A 400 -14.27 -11.50 39.51
N PRO A 401 -15.18 -12.47 39.29
CA PRO A 401 -15.80 -13.23 40.38
C PRO A 401 -14.87 -14.18 41.16
N ARG A 402 -13.89 -14.82 40.50
CA ARG A 402 -13.11 -15.92 41.07
C ARG A 402 -11.60 -15.75 40.79
N PRO A 403 -10.73 -15.73 41.82
CA PRO A 403 -9.30 -15.94 41.65
C PRO A 403 -9.02 -17.30 41.00
N HIS A 404 -7.90 -17.43 40.29
CA HIS A 404 -7.45 -18.67 39.63
C HIS A 404 -8.34 -19.19 38.49
N ALA A 405 -9.47 -18.55 38.20
CA ALA A 405 -10.25 -18.83 37.00
C ALA A 405 -9.60 -18.17 35.77
N GLY A 406 -9.68 -18.87 34.63
CA GLY A 406 -9.30 -18.34 33.33
C GLY A 406 -10.40 -17.46 32.76
N TYR A 407 -10.05 -16.23 32.35
CA TYR A 407 -10.96 -15.28 31.73
C TYR A 407 -10.45 -14.92 30.34
N ALA A 408 -11.34 -14.98 29.35
CA ALA A 408 -11.07 -14.54 27.99
C ALA A 408 -11.93 -13.32 27.64
N PHE A 409 -11.31 -12.34 26.99
CA PHE A 409 -11.94 -11.09 26.60
C PHE A 409 -11.63 -10.73 25.15
N ARG A 410 -12.54 -9.99 24.54
CA ARG A 410 -12.29 -9.28 23.28
C ARG A 410 -12.90 -7.87 23.34
N ALA A 411 -12.36 -6.99 22.52
CA ALA A 411 -12.97 -5.71 22.21
C ALA A 411 -13.61 -5.80 20.82
N PHE A 412 -14.87 -5.41 20.69
CA PHE A 412 -15.62 -5.39 19.44
C PHE A 412 -15.97 -3.96 19.07
N PHE A 413 -15.59 -3.56 17.87
CA PHE A 413 -15.85 -2.24 17.34
C PHE A 413 -16.76 -2.35 16.11
N ARG A 414 -17.87 -1.61 16.16
CA ARG A 414 -18.73 -1.41 14.99
C ARG A 414 -18.27 -0.15 14.31
N ASP A 415 -17.75 -0.29 13.11
CA ASP A 415 -17.29 0.86 12.36
C ASP A 415 -18.52 1.64 11.86
N PRO A 416 -18.65 2.93 12.19
CA PRO A 416 -19.74 3.74 11.66
C PRO A 416 -19.57 4.06 10.16
N HIS A 417 -18.39 3.87 9.57
CA HIS A 417 -18.16 4.12 8.15
C HIS A 417 -18.67 2.96 7.29
N PRO A 418 -19.40 3.24 6.20
CA PRO A 418 -19.98 2.21 5.34
C PRO A 418 -18.92 1.38 4.59
N TYR A 419 -17.71 1.94 4.40
CA TYR A 419 -16.60 1.29 3.71
C TYR A 419 -15.65 0.53 4.65
N HIS A 420 -16.03 0.32 5.90
CA HIS A 420 -15.25 -0.45 6.85
C HIS A 420 -16.07 -1.60 7.43
N ALA A 421 -15.52 -2.81 7.36
CA ALA A 421 -16.13 -3.97 7.99
C ALA A 421 -15.99 -3.86 9.51
N ASN A 422 -17.03 -4.22 10.27
CA ASN A 422 -16.95 -4.35 11.73
C ASN A 422 -15.80 -5.28 12.15
N ARG A 423 -15.12 -4.97 13.27
CA ARG A 423 -13.95 -5.74 13.68
C ARG A 423 -13.89 -6.00 15.18
N ALA A 424 -13.43 -7.21 15.52
CA ALA A 424 -13.05 -7.59 16.88
C ALA A 424 -11.53 -7.60 17.01
N SER A 425 -11.03 -7.27 18.20
CA SER A 425 -9.64 -7.55 18.59
C SER A 425 -9.40 -9.05 18.63
N ARG A 426 -8.11 -9.42 18.66
CA ARG A 426 -7.72 -10.77 19.07
C ARG A 426 -8.24 -11.04 20.48
N LEU A 427 -8.57 -12.31 20.75
CA LEU A 427 -8.91 -12.78 22.08
C LEU A 427 -7.68 -12.70 22.99
N GLU A 428 -7.83 -12.08 24.14
CA GLU A 428 -6.83 -12.09 25.20
C GLU A 428 -7.35 -12.89 26.40
N GLN A 429 -6.48 -13.70 26.99
CA GLN A 429 -6.81 -14.57 28.11
C GLN A 429 -5.88 -14.31 29.28
N ILE A 430 -6.43 -14.28 30.50
CA ILE A 430 -5.68 -14.18 31.75
C ILE A 430 -6.18 -15.22 32.76
N THR A 431 -5.26 -15.72 33.58
CA THR A 431 -5.57 -16.45 34.80
C THR A 431 -5.13 -15.60 35.97
N LEU A 432 -6.05 -15.27 36.88
CA LEU A 432 -5.70 -14.42 38.02
C LEU A 432 -4.94 -15.20 39.08
N LYS A 433 -3.81 -14.64 39.51
CA LYS A 433 -3.04 -15.13 40.64
C LYS A 433 -3.61 -14.63 41.95
#